data_AF-A0A5M8FW07-F1
#
_entry.id   AF-A0A5M8FW07-F1
#
_cell.length_a   1.000
_cell.length_b   1.000
_cell.length_c   1.000
_cell.angle_alpha   90.00
_cell.angle_beta   90.00
_cell.angle_gamma   90.00
#
_symmetry.space_group_name_H-M   'P 1'
#
loop_
_entity.id
_entity.type
_entity.pdbx_description
1 polymer ?
#
loop_
_entity_poly.entity_id
_entity_poly.type
_entity_poly.pdbx_seq_one_letter_code
_entity_poly.pdbx_strand_id
1 'polypeptide(L)'
;MKRQTGRWSLAAAMTALAIAPITAQALGPMGVANPASVHCIEQGGTLDIRTRPDGGEYGVCVFEDNRQCEEWALLRGQCPNGGLKITGYDDAAQIYCAITGGQVEMATQTCRSPEGVSCPLEAYFSGRCPAPSMP
;
A
#
# COMPACT_ATOMS: atom_id res chain seq x y z
N MET A 1 30.98 62.95 51.56
CA MET A 1 31.47 63.47 50.26
C MET A 1 30.66 62.83 49.13
N LYS A 2 30.21 63.66 48.19
CA LYS A 2 29.73 63.40 46.82
C LYS A 2 28.55 62.41 46.58
N ARG A 3 27.41 63.06 46.27
CA ARG A 3 26.30 62.63 45.43
C ARG A 3 26.80 61.97 44.14
N GLN A 4 26.11 60.95 43.64
CA GLN A 4 25.86 60.78 42.20
C GLN A 4 24.56 59.99 41.96
N THR A 5 23.58 60.74 41.46
CA THR A 5 22.33 60.29 40.88
C THR A 5 22.59 59.83 39.43
N GLY A 6 22.63 58.52 39.20
CA GLY A 6 22.67 57.96 37.85
C GLY A 6 21.24 57.75 37.33
N ARG A 7 20.82 58.60 36.42
CA ARG A 7 19.55 58.51 35.70
C ARG A 7 19.77 57.58 34.50
N TRP A 8 19.31 56.34 34.60
CA TRP A 8 19.40 55.37 33.51
C TRP A 8 18.16 55.54 32.64
N SER A 9 18.33 56.19 31.50
CA SER A 9 17.29 56.35 30.48
C SER A 9 16.87 54.97 29.95
N LEU A 10 15.59 54.67 30.07
CA LEU A 10 14.92 53.57 29.38
C LEU A 10 14.93 53.84 27.87
N ALA A 11 15.57 52.98 27.11
CA ALA A 11 15.33 52.85 25.68
C ALA A 11 14.97 51.38 25.39
N ALA A 12 13.69 51.04 25.57
CA ALA A 12 13.16 49.77 25.11
C ALA A 12 12.95 49.87 23.59
N ALA A 13 13.86 49.29 22.81
CA ALA A 13 13.67 49.09 21.38
C ALA A 13 12.68 47.94 21.19
N MET A 14 11.40 48.26 20.94
CA MET A 14 10.40 47.29 20.52
C MET A 14 10.66 46.90 19.06
N THR A 15 11.35 45.78 18.84
CA THR A 15 11.39 45.12 17.53
C THR A 15 10.01 44.56 17.21
N ALA A 16 9.32 45.18 16.26
CA ALA A 16 8.07 44.66 15.72
C ALA A 16 8.34 43.31 15.03
N LEU A 17 7.81 42.23 15.60
CA LEU A 17 7.82 40.91 15.00
C LEU A 17 6.78 40.91 13.87
N ALA A 18 7.22 40.91 12.62
CA ALA A 18 6.35 40.78 11.46
C ALA A 18 5.71 39.39 11.47
N ILE A 19 4.40 39.31 11.73
CA ILE A 19 3.62 38.07 11.63
C ILE A 19 3.30 37.87 10.14
N ALA A 20 4.04 36.99 9.47
CA ALA A 20 3.71 36.58 8.12
C ALA A 20 2.38 35.81 8.11
N PRO A 21 1.47 36.05 7.14
CA PRO A 21 0.25 35.27 7.03
C PRO A 21 0.58 33.83 6.63
N ILE A 22 0.14 32.87 7.45
CA ILE A 22 0.15 31.45 7.08
C ILE A 22 -0.91 31.31 5.97
N THR A 23 -0.45 31.15 4.73
CA THR A 23 -1.35 30.82 3.62
C THR A 23 -1.86 29.40 3.84
N ALA A 24 -3.16 29.28 4.14
CA ALA A 24 -3.86 28.00 4.10
C ALA A 24 -3.86 27.53 2.64
N GLN A 25 -2.92 26.64 2.32
CA GLN A 25 -2.91 25.94 1.04
C GLN A 25 -4.18 25.09 0.99
N ALA A 26 -5.03 25.36 0.01
CA ALA A 26 -6.21 24.55 -0.25
C ALA A 26 -5.75 23.11 -0.53
N LEU A 27 -6.07 22.19 0.40
CA LEU A 27 -5.99 20.77 0.15
C LEU A 27 -6.91 20.50 -1.06
N GLY A 28 -6.31 20.16 -2.20
CA GLY A 28 -7.04 19.72 -3.37
C GLY A 28 -7.93 18.52 -3.00
N PRO A 29 -8.96 18.21 -3.81
CA PRO A 29 -9.84 17.09 -3.51
C PRO A 29 -9.00 15.84 -3.29
N MET A 30 -8.98 15.36 -2.04
CA MET A 30 -8.35 14.09 -1.71
C MET A 30 -9.03 13.03 -2.57
N GLY A 31 -8.26 12.33 -3.39
CA GLY A 31 -8.81 11.30 -4.29
C GLY A 31 -9.66 10.30 -3.52
N VAL A 32 -10.67 9.73 -4.17
CA VAL A 32 -11.46 8.64 -3.59
C VAL A 32 -10.51 7.52 -3.20
N ALA A 33 -10.51 7.12 -1.93
CA ALA A 33 -9.66 6.04 -1.45
C ALA A 33 -9.98 4.72 -2.18
N ASN A 34 -8.96 3.92 -2.47
CA ASN A 34 -9.15 2.60 -3.06
C ASN A 34 -9.91 1.70 -2.06
N PRO A 35 -11.10 1.17 -2.41
CA PRO A 35 -11.90 0.36 -1.49
C PRO A 35 -11.20 -0.94 -1.04
N ALA A 36 -10.38 -1.55 -1.90
CA ALA A 36 -9.63 -2.75 -1.53
C ALA A 36 -8.54 -2.44 -0.49
N SER A 37 -7.86 -1.31 -0.67
CA SER A 37 -6.87 -0.79 0.28
C SER A 37 -7.50 -0.46 1.64
N VAL A 38 -8.66 0.21 1.64
CA VAL A 38 -9.41 0.49 2.88
C VAL A 38 -9.81 -0.81 3.57
N HIS A 39 -10.34 -1.77 2.82
CA HIS A 39 -10.75 -3.06 3.36
C HIS A 39 -9.58 -3.83 3.98
N CYS A 40 -8.40 -3.82 3.36
CA CYS A 40 -7.19 -4.43 3.94
C CYS A 40 -6.89 -3.89 5.35
N ILE A 41 -6.92 -2.56 5.51
CA ILE A 41 -6.64 -1.89 6.79
C ILE A 41 -7.73 -2.22 7.82
N GLU A 42 -9.00 -2.24 7.40
CA GLU A 42 -10.14 -2.63 8.26
C GLU A 42 -10.06 -4.08 8.74
N GLN A 43 -9.48 -4.98 7.93
CA GLN A 43 -9.20 -6.37 8.33
C GLN A 43 -7.98 -6.50 9.25
N GLY A 44 -7.32 -5.40 9.63
CA GLY A 44 -6.15 -5.40 10.49
C GLY A 44 -4.83 -5.72 9.76
N GLY A 45 -4.82 -5.66 8.42
CA GLY A 45 -3.62 -5.81 7.62
C GLY A 45 -2.90 -4.49 7.36
N THR A 46 -1.66 -4.59 6.91
CA THR A 46 -0.87 -3.48 6.37
C THR A 46 -0.81 -3.59 4.86
N LEU A 47 -1.11 -2.50 4.15
CA LEU A 47 -1.01 -2.46 2.70
C LEU A 47 0.44 -2.28 2.25
N ASP A 48 0.88 -3.16 1.36
CA ASP A 48 2.19 -3.15 0.70
C ASP A 48 1.99 -3.16 -0.83
N ILE A 49 2.42 -2.09 -1.51
CA ILE A 49 2.29 -1.98 -2.96
C ILE A 49 3.53 -2.60 -3.62
N ARG A 50 3.30 -3.55 -4.52
CA ARG A 50 4.35 -4.28 -5.22
C ARG A 50 4.21 -4.13 -6.72
N THR A 51 5.30 -4.36 -7.43
CA THR A 51 5.36 -4.29 -8.90
C THR A 51 5.55 -5.67 -9.49
N ARG A 52 4.75 -6.01 -10.51
CA ARG A 52 4.87 -7.26 -11.27
C ARG A 52 5.95 -7.15 -12.36
N PRO A 53 6.39 -8.26 -12.97
CA PRO A 53 7.39 -8.24 -14.04
C PRO A 53 7.00 -7.43 -15.28
N ASP A 54 5.69 -7.21 -15.51
CA ASP A 54 5.15 -6.38 -16.59
C ASP A 54 5.11 -4.87 -16.24
N GLY A 55 5.55 -4.50 -15.03
CA GLY A 55 5.49 -3.13 -14.52
C GLY A 55 4.16 -2.77 -13.86
N GLY A 56 3.17 -3.66 -13.86
CA GLY A 56 1.88 -3.42 -13.23
C GLY A 56 1.96 -3.49 -11.71
N GLU A 57 1.41 -2.50 -11.02
CA GLU A 57 1.33 -2.49 -9.56
C GLU A 57 0.16 -3.33 -9.04
N TYR A 58 0.31 -3.88 -7.84
CA TYR A 58 -0.74 -4.59 -7.11
C TYR A 58 -0.55 -4.39 -5.60
N GLY A 59 -1.66 -4.33 -4.87
CA GLY A 59 -1.66 -4.19 -3.42
C GLY A 59 -1.65 -5.56 -2.74
N VAL A 60 -0.77 -5.73 -1.77
CA VAL A 60 -0.71 -6.92 -0.90
C VAL A 60 -1.09 -6.49 0.51
N CYS A 61 -2.14 -7.10 1.04
CA CYS A 61 -2.48 -7.01 2.44
C CYS A 61 -1.64 -7.99 3.25
N VAL A 62 -0.77 -7.47 4.11
CA VAL A 62 0.13 -8.25 4.97
C VAL A 62 -0.41 -8.26 6.40
N PHE A 63 -0.57 -9.44 6.97
CA PHE A 63 -1.07 -9.68 8.32
C PHE A 63 0.04 -10.23 9.23
N GLU A 64 -0.32 -10.52 10.48
CA GLU A 64 0.55 -11.24 11.44
C GLU A 64 1.08 -12.56 10.84
N ASP A 65 2.22 -13.01 11.36
CA ASP A 65 2.95 -14.18 10.86
C ASP A 65 3.27 -14.15 9.36
N ASN A 66 3.36 -12.94 8.77
CA ASN A 66 3.61 -12.74 7.34
C ASN A 66 2.57 -13.44 6.45
N ARG A 67 1.33 -13.54 6.93
CA ARG A 67 0.20 -13.99 6.11
C ARG A 67 -0.16 -12.90 5.11
N GLN A 68 -0.58 -13.29 3.91
CA GLN A 68 -0.77 -12.34 2.81
C GLN A 68 -2.06 -12.61 2.03
N CYS A 69 -2.63 -11.56 1.48
CA CYS A 69 -3.66 -11.59 0.43
C CYS A 69 -3.38 -10.46 -0.56
N GLU A 70 -3.74 -10.62 -1.83
CA GLU A 70 -3.89 -9.48 -2.71
C GLU A 70 -5.14 -8.70 -2.30
N GLU A 71 -5.08 -7.37 -2.31
CA GLU A 71 -6.12 -6.52 -1.69
C GLU A 71 -7.51 -6.73 -2.31
N TRP A 72 -7.58 -6.92 -3.62
CA TRP A 72 -8.85 -7.15 -4.31
C TRP A 72 -9.37 -8.57 -4.12
N ALA A 73 -8.49 -9.56 -4.06
CA ALA A 73 -8.85 -10.94 -3.72
C ALA A 73 -9.40 -11.04 -2.29
N LEU A 74 -8.83 -10.30 -1.33
CA LEU A 74 -9.37 -10.17 0.02
C LEU A 74 -10.77 -9.54 0.00
N LEU A 75 -10.93 -8.40 -0.67
CA LEU A 75 -12.22 -7.69 -0.77
C LEU A 75 -13.33 -8.57 -1.38
N ARG A 76 -12.99 -9.41 -2.36
CA ARG A 76 -13.94 -10.34 -3.00
C ARG A 76 -14.14 -11.66 -2.23
N GLY A 77 -13.45 -11.86 -1.11
CA GLY A 77 -13.47 -13.13 -0.36
C GLY A 77 -12.82 -14.31 -1.10
N GLN A 78 -12.00 -14.04 -2.11
CA GLN A 78 -11.19 -15.03 -2.83
C GLN A 78 -9.91 -15.39 -2.05
N CYS A 79 -9.57 -14.58 -1.05
CA CYS A 79 -8.49 -14.82 -0.11
C CYS A 79 -9.06 -14.75 1.33
N PRO A 80 -8.65 -15.64 2.25
CA PRO A 80 -9.22 -15.69 3.60
C PRO A 80 -8.91 -14.43 4.41
N ASN A 81 -9.87 -14.02 5.25
CA ASN A 81 -9.65 -12.97 6.24
C ASN A 81 -8.46 -13.33 7.15
N GLY A 82 -7.55 -12.39 7.38
CA GLY A 82 -6.30 -12.62 8.10
C GLY A 82 -5.18 -13.23 7.26
N GLY A 83 -5.37 -13.42 5.94
CA GLY A 83 -4.31 -13.80 5.02
C GLY A 83 -4.01 -15.29 4.94
N LEU A 84 -3.42 -15.71 3.83
CA LEU A 84 -2.89 -17.06 3.66
C LEU A 84 -1.42 -17.15 4.08
N LYS A 85 -1.02 -18.33 4.57
CA LYS A 85 0.37 -18.58 4.94
C LYS A 85 1.19 -18.86 3.69
N ILE A 86 2.18 -18.02 3.40
CA ILE A 86 2.97 -18.13 2.16
C ILE A 86 4.19 -19.06 2.25
N THR A 87 4.48 -19.63 3.42
CA THR A 87 5.69 -20.45 3.65
C THR A 87 5.69 -21.79 2.89
N GLY A 88 4.62 -22.12 2.17
CA GLY A 88 4.52 -23.32 1.34
C GLY A 88 4.78 -23.09 -0.15
N TYR A 89 5.21 -21.88 -0.52
CA TYR A 89 5.52 -21.50 -1.91
C TYR A 89 7.00 -21.20 -2.06
N ASP A 90 7.56 -21.60 -3.20
CA ASP A 90 9.00 -21.51 -3.47
C ASP A 90 9.39 -20.17 -4.12
N ASP A 91 8.47 -19.51 -4.80
CA ASP A 91 8.75 -18.30 -5.58
C ASP A 91 7.59 -17.28 -5.59
N ALA A 92 7.85 -16.11 -6.17
CA ALA A 92 6.90 -15.01 -6.22
C ALA A 92 5.67 -15.30 -7.10
N ALA A 93 5.79 -16.11 -8.16
CA ALA A 93 4.67 -16.42 -9.04
C ALA A 93 3.68 -17.39 -8.38
N GLN A 94 4.20 -18.37 -7.63
CA GLN A 94 3.41 -19.25 -6.76
C GLN A 94 2.68 -18.46 -5.68
N ILE A 95 3.38 -17.58 -4.97
CA ILE A 95 2.78 -16.70 -3.97
C ILE A 95 1.70 -15.84 -4.62
N TYR A 96 2.01 -15.18 -5.74
CA TYR A 96 1.08 -14.32 -6.45
C TYR A 96 -0.21 -15.05 -6.82
N CYS A 97 -0.09 -16.24 -7.43
CA CYS A 97 -1.25 -17.08 -7.75
C CYS A 97 -2.12 -17.37 -6.52
N ALA A 98 -1.50 -17.73 -5.40
CA ALA A 98 -2.23 -18.05 -4.19
C ALA A 98 -2.92 -16.83 -3.57
N ILE A 99 -2.22 -15.69 -3.49
CA ILE A 99 -2.75 -14.47 -2.85
C ILE A 99 -3.82 -13.78 -3.69
N THR A 100 -3.86 -14.03 -5.00
CA THR A 100 -4.98 -13.60 -5.88
C THR A 100 -6.18 -14.55 -5.85
N GLY A 101 -6.14 -15.60 -5.01
CA GLY A 101 -7.23 -16.57 -4.85
C GLY A 101 -7.17 -17.75 -5.82
N GLY A 102 -6.05 -17.93 -6.52
CA GLY A 102 -5.80 -19.07 -7.39
C GLY A 102 -5.30 -20.31 -6.64
N GLN A 103 -5.26 -21.43 -7.36
CA GLN A 103 -4.73 -22.72 -6.90
C GLN A 103 -3.44 -23.02 -7.65
N VAL A 104 -2.36 -23.26 -6.89
CA VAL A 104 -1.05 -23.63 -7.44
C VAL A 104 -0.98 -25.15 -7.64
N GLU A 105 -0.71 -25.59 -8.87
CA GLU A 105 -0.37 -26.97 -9.18
C GLU A 105 1.15 -27.11 -9.27
N MET A 106 1.76 -27.61 -8.18
CA MET A 106 3.22 -27.67 -8.02
C MET A 106 3.89 -28.56 -9.07
N ALA A 107 3.25 -29.66 -9.48
CA ALA A 107 3.84 -30.61 -10.41
C ALA A 107 3.99 -30.05 -11.83
N THR A 108 3.09 -29.15 -12.22
CA THR A 108 3.05 -28.59 -13.58
C THR A 108 3.40 -27.11 -13.63
N GLN A 109 3.68 -26.49 -12.48
CA GLN A 109 3.96 -25.06 -12.36
C GLN A 109 2.85 -24.20 -12.98
N THR A 110 1.60 -24.56 -12.68
CA THR A 110 0.40 -23.94 -13.24
C THR A 110 -0.39 -23.23 -12.13
N CYS A 111 -0.88 -22.02 -12.43
CA CYS A 111 -1.90 -21.34 -11.65
C CYS A 111 -3.28 -21.60 -12.26
N ARG A 112 -4.21 -22.10 -11.45
CA ARG A 112 -5.64 -22.06 -11.79
C ARG A 112 -6.27 -20.86 -11.10
N SER A 113 -6.65 -19.84 -11.86
CA SER A 113 -7.25 -18.61 -11.35
C SER A 113 -8.61 -18.87 -10.69
N PRO A 114 -9.11 -17.96 -9.83
CA PRO A 114 -10.45 -18.10 -9.23
C PRO A 114 -11.57 -18.10 -10.28
N GLU A 115 -11.34 -17.55 -11.48
CA GLU A 115 -12.25 -17.61 -12.63
C GLU A 115 -12.16 -18.93 -13.41
N GLY A 116 -11.28 -19.85 -13.00
CA GLY A 116 -11.11 -21.18 -13.59
C GLY A 116 -10.13 -21.26 -14.78
N VAL A 117 -9.49 -20.15 -15.14
CA VAL A 117 -8.47 -20.13 -16.19
C VAL A 117 -7.19 -20.78 -15.69
N SER A 118 -6.57 -21.67 -16.48
CA SER A 118 -5.29 -22.28 -16.13
C SER A 118 -4.16 -21.67 -16.96
N CYS A 119 -3.13 -21.19 -16.28
CA CYS A 119 -1.99 -20.46 -16.84
C CYS A 119 -0.68 -20.99 -16.26
N PRO A 120 0.43 -21.05 -17.01
CA PRO A 120 1.75 -21.17 -16.40
C PRO A 120 1.95 -20.07 -15.36
N LEU A 121 2.51 -20.39 -14.19
CA LEU A 121 2.67 -19.47 -13.06
C LEU A 121 3.30 -18.13 -13.46
N GLU A 122 4.42 -18.20 -14.17
CA GLU A 122 5.12 -17.01 -14.66
C GLU A 122 4.28 -16.17 -15.63
N ALA A 123 3.49 -16.81 -16.47
CA ALA A 123 2.62 -16.09 -17.42
C ALA A 123 1.46 -15.41 -16.70
N TYR A 124 0.92 -16.04 -15.66
CA TYR A 124 -0.12 -15.46 -14.81
C TYR A 124 0.44 -14.27 -14.01
N PHE A 125 1.60 -14.43 -13.38
CA PHE A 125 2.24 -13.37 -12.59
C PHE A 125 2.63 -12.16 -13.43
N SER A 126 3.15 -12.39 -14.65
CA SER A 126 3.55 -11.32 -15.55
C SER A 126 2.40 -10.75 -16.40
N GLY A 127 1.14 -11.04 -16.07
CA GLY A 127 -0.02 -10.53 -16.82
C GLY A 127 -0.13 -10.98 -18.28
N ARG A 128 0.62 -12.01 -18.70
CA ARG A 128 0.59 -12.57 -20.06
C ARG A 128 -0.50 -13.64 -20.25
N CYS A 129 -1.16 -14.05 -19.17
CA CYS A 129 -2.21 -15.05 -19.17
C CYS A 129 -3.30 -14.70 -18.12
N PRO A 130 -4.61 -14.77 -18.46
CA PRO A 130 -5.18 -15.09 -19.77
C PRO A 130 -4.74 -14.10 -20.85
N ALA A 131 -4.50 -14.59 -22.06
CA ALA A 131 -4.30 -13.69 -23.19
C ALA A 131 -5.57 -12.85 -23.37
N PRO A 132 -5.48 -11.52 -23.57
CA PRO A 132 -6.65 -10.74 -23.92
C PRO A 132 -7.29 -11.38 -25.15
N SER A 133 -8.61 -11.58 -25.12
CA SER A 133 -9.35 -12.07 -26.28
C SER A 133 -9.03 -11.15 -27.45
N MET A 134 -8.35 -11.67 -28.49
CA MET A 134 -8.19 -10.91 -29.72
C MET A 134 -9.59 -10.59 -30.26
N PRO A 135 -9.88 -9.32 -30.60
CA PRO A 135 -11.19 -8.91 -31.09
C PRO A 135 -11.54 -9.58 -32.42
#